data_AF-A0A8S3G8G6-F1
#
_entry.id   AF-A0A8S3G8G6-F1
#
_cell.length_a   1.000
_cell.length_b   1.000
_cell.length_c   1.000
_cell.angle_alpha   90.00
_cell.angle_beta   90.00
_cell.angle_gamma   90.00
#
_symmetry.space_group_name_H-M   'P 1'
#
loop_
_entity.id
_entity.type
_entity.pdbx_description
1 polymer ?
#
loop_
_entity_poly.entity_id
_entity_poly.type
_entity_poly.pdbx_seq_one_letter_code
_entity_poly.pdbx_strand_id
1 'polypeptide(L)' 'GIPEYQAWHNKGACDGGQLTTSQKALRSFYETLIKLIHDYKAL' A
#
# COMPACT_ATOMS: atom_id res chain seq x y z
N GLY A 1 -12.88 -11.40 9.37
CA GLY A 1 -11.64 -10.91 8.74
C GLY A 1 -11.80 -9.43 8.48
N ILE A 2 -10.76 -8.63 8.71
CA ILE A 2 -10.80 -7.18 8.45
C ILE A 2 -11.00 -6.98 6.93
N PRO A 3 -12.04 -6.26 6.46
CA PRO A 3 -12.34 -6.13 5.03
C PRO A 3 -11.16 -5.65 4.19
N GLU A 4 -10.41 -4.69 4.72
CA GLU A 4 -9.21 -4.13 4.11
C GLU A 4 -8.10 -5.18 3.97
N TYR A 5 -7.96 -6.04 4.98
CA TYR A 5 -7.01 -7.15 4.93
C TYR A 5 -7.40 -8.18 3.87
N GLN A 6 -8.70 -8.47 3.69
CA GLN A 6 -9.15 -9.37 2.62
C GLN A 6 -8.96 -8.76 1.23
N ALA A 7 -9.25 -7.47 1.09
CA ALA A 7 -9.03 -6.74 -0.15
C ALA A 7 -7.53 -6.68 -0.52
N TRP A 8 -6.65 -6.58 0.48
CA TRP A 8 -5.21 -6.74 0.33
C TRP A 8 -4.84 -8.13 -0.16
N HIS A 9 -5.38 -9.18 0.48
CA HIS A 9 -5.09 -10.56 0.12
C HIS A 9 -5.54 -10.93 -1.29
N ASN A 10 -6.62 -10.33 -1.81
CA ASN A 10 -7.15 -10.55 -3.18
C ASN A 10 -7.00 -12.01 -3.65
N LYS A 11 -7.70 -12.93 -2.97
CA LYS A 11 -7.66 -14.38 -3.28
C LYS A 11 -6.24 -15.01 -3.28
N GLY A 12 -5.32 -14.47 -2.49
CA GLY A 12 -3.93 -14.95 -2.38
C GLY A 12 -2.93 -14.21 -3.27
N ALA A 13 -3.35 -13.24 -4.07
CA ALA A 13 -2.44 -12.41 -4.87
C ALA A 13 -1.64 -11.41 -4.02
N CYS A 14 -2.18 -11.00 -2.85
CA CYS A 14 -1.53 -10.05 -1.94
C CYS A 14 -1.11 -8.73 -2.61
N ASP A 15 -1.89 -8.28 -3.58
CA ASP A 15 -1.61 -7.11 -4.43
C ASP A 15 -2.54 -5.92 -4.14
N GLY A 16 -3.53 -6.09 -3.26
CA GLY A 16 -4.53 -5.06 -3.02
C GLY A 16 -5.42 -4.77 -4.22
N GLY A 17 -5.59 -5.73 -5.15
CA GLY A 17 -6.40 -5.56 -6.36
C GLY A 17 -7.83 -5.11 -6.07
N GLN A 18 -8.39 -5.51 -4.93
CA GLN A 18 -9.75 -5.19 -4.48
C GLN A 18 -9.84 -3.95 -3.57
N LEU A 19 -8.75 -3.22 -3.35
CA LEU A 19 -8.79 -1.95 -2.62
C LEU A 19 -9.61 -0.89 -3.38
N THR A 20 -10.28 -0.01 -2.66
CA THR A 20 -10.96 1.17 -3.21
C THR A 20 -9.94 2.14 -3.80
N THR A 21 -10.40 3.06 -4.65
CA THR A 21 -9.56 4.11 -5.24
C THR A 21 -8.83 4.93 -4.17
N SER A 22 -9.51 5.32 -3.10
CA SER A 22 -8.93 6.09 -1.99
C SER A 22 -7.87 5.29 -1.21
N GLN A 23 -8.11 3.99 -1.00
CA GLN A 23 -7.14 3.11 -0.34
C GLN A 23 -5.87 2.93 -1.19
N LYS A 24 -6.02 2.77 -2.51
CA LYS A 24 -4.88 2.72 -3.44
C LYS A 24 -4.12 4.04 -3.46
N ALA A 25 -4.81 5.18 -3.47
CA ALA A 25 -4.19 6.50 -3.39
C ALA A 25 -3.38 6.69 -2.10
N LEU A 26 -3.95 6.30 -0.95
CA LEU A 26 -3.25 6.34 0.35
C LEU A 26 -2.00 5.47 0.34
N ARG A 27 -2.09 4.26 -0.23
CA ARG A 27 -0.95 3.36 -0.37
C ARG A 27 0.14 3.99 -1.24
N SER A 28 -0.20 4.50 -2.42
CA SER A 28 0.76 5.17 -3.31
C SER A 28 1.43 6.37 -2.66
N PHE A 29 0.70 7.13 -1.84
CA PHE A 29 1.27 8.24 -1.07
C PHE A 29 2.34 7.74 -0.10
N TYR A 30 2.05 6.71 0.71
CA TYR A 30 3.04 6.18 1.65
C TYR A 30 4.21 5.48 0.95
N GLU A 31 3.98 4.77 -0.16
CA GLU A 31 5.06 4.21 -0.97
C GLU A 31 6.00 5.31 -1.49
N THR A 32 5.45 6.46 -1.88
CA THR A 32 6.24 7.62 -2.30
C THR A 32 7.02 8.21 -1.13
N LEU A 33 6.38 8.38 0.03
CA LEU A 33 7.02 8.89 1.24
C LEU A 33 8.16 7.98 1.72
N ILE A 34 7.96 6.66 1.71
CA ILE A 34 8.97 5.69 2.11
C ILE A 34 10.17 5.74 1.18
N LYS A 35 9.95 5.78 -0.14
CA LYS A 35 11.03 5.92 -1.13
C LYS A 35 11.81 7.21 -0.88
N LEU A 36 11.10 8.32 -0.68
CA LEU A 36 11.70 9.60 -0.36
C LEU A 36 12.60 9.49 0.88
N ILE A 37 12.10 8.94 1.98
CA ILE A 37 12.86 8.79 3.24
C ILE A 37 14.07 7.86 3.08
N HIS A 38 13.95 6.77 2.33
CA HIS A 38 15.07 5.85 2.11
C HIS A 38 16.15 6.42 1.18
N ASP A 39 15.78 7.29 0.23
CA ASP A 39 16.74 7.97 -0.65
C ASP A 39 17.51 9.09 0.07
N TYR A 40 16.97 9.62 1.18
CA TYR A 40 17.79 10.36 2.13
C TYR A 40 18.77 9.37 2.77
N LYS A 41 20.01 9.34 2.25
CA LYS A 41 21.15 8.73 2.96
C LYS A 41 21.03 9.11 4.43
N ALA A 42 20.91 8.10 5.29
CA ALA A 42 21.05 8.29 6.73
C ALA A 42 22.38 9.05 6.94
N LEU A 43 22.25 10.32 7.33
CA LEU A 43 23.37 11.22 7.64
C LEU A 43 24.12 10.72 8.87
#